data_AF-A0A847MK05-F1
#
_entry.id   AF-A0A847MK05-F1
#
_cell.length_a   1.000
_cell.length_b   1.000
_cell.length_c   1.000
_cell.angle_alpha   90.00
_cell.angle_beta   90.00
_cell.angle_gamma   90.00
#
_symmetry.space_group_name_H-M   'P 1'
#
loop_
_entity.id
_entity.type
_entity.pdbx_description
1 polymer ?
#
loop_
_entity_poly.entity_id
_entity_poly.type
_entity_poly.pdbx_seq_one_letter_code
_entity_poly.pdbx_strand_id
1 'polypeptide(L)'
;FRASNGVPLDVRTDSLSAAYKNMSSREDFTERYHEFAKHYGFKPTRNNRGVAHENGAIESAHRHIKAQITQALNLQGSSNFNCRAEYQAFIQNLIDRRNQRVHDKFALEQRQLQALPAYPSDNYSEHYVSVSRTSTISLKRVTYTVPSRLIGNRLLARVYDQRIALYLGMEQVLELERLYTRNKTGRARSVNYRHIIDALNKKPLAFRHSKLRDDILPNDNYKSIWHYVDDSLSADEACYYIVKLLYLAHRHDCEHSLETYVLEGIRQRQLPTIRQCEERFIRIIAMPPSIAIKQHSLQDYSQLFGAHHA
;
A
#
# COMPACT_ATOMS: atom_id res chain seq x y z
N PHE A 1 -12.15 16.90 10.71
CA PHE A 1 -12.44 16.70 12.15
C PHE A 1 -11.21 16.24 12.93
N ARG A 2 -10.48 15.20 12.52
CA ARG A 2 -9.23 14.80 13.21
C ARG A 2 -8.19 15.92 13.29
N ALA A 3 -7.86 16.55 12.16
CA ALA A 3 -6.87 17.63 12.13
C ALA A 3 -7.28 18.87 12.96
N SER A 4 -8.60 19.12 13.07
CA SER A 4 -9.14 20.20 13.88
C SER A 4 -9.39 19.81 15.34
N ASN A 5 -9.15 18.55 15.71
CA ASN A 5 -9.47 17.96 17.02
C ASN A 5 -10.90 18.24 17.52
N GLY A 6 -11.88 18.24 16.61
CA GLY A 6 -13.26 18.55 16.95
C GLY A 6 -14.20 18.56 15.74
N VAL A 7 -15.50 18.55 16.01
CA VAL A 7 -16.58 18.55 15.01
C VAL A 7 -17.34 19.88 15.09
N PRO A 8 -17.53 20.61 13.98
CA PRO A 8 -18.39 21.79 13.95
C PRO A 8 -19.87 21.42 14.12
N LEU A 9 -20.69 22.37 14.54
CA LEU A 9 -22.15 22.17 14.65
C LEU A 9 -22.81 22.01 13.28
N ASP A 10 -22.40 22.83 12.32
CA ASP A 10 -22.89 22.80 10.95
C ASP A 10 -21.76 22.47 9.98
N VAL A 11 -22.01 21.56 9.04
CA VAL A 11 -21.10 21.26 7.94
C VAL A 11 -21.81 21.56 6.63
N ARG A 12 -21.25 22.50 5.88
CA ARG A 12 -21.74 22.85 4.54
C ARG A 12 -20.94 22.07 3.51
N THR A 13 -21.64 21.45 2.56
CA THR A 13 -20.99 20.76 1.43
C THR A 13 -21.60 21.20 0.12
N ASP A 14 -20.77 21.28 -0.91
CA ASP A 14 -21.23 21.44 -2.29
C ASP A 14 -22.03 20.20 -2.74
N SER A 15 -22.72 20.30 -3.89
CA SER A 15 -23.59 19.28 -4.51
C SER A 15 -22.82 18.06 -5.04
N LEU A 16 -21.92 17.52 -4.23
CA LEU A 16 -21.11 16.34 -4.50
C LEU A 16 -21.99 15.10 -4.47
N SER A 17 -21.84 14.21 -5.46
CA SER A 17 -22.56 12.94 -5.53
C SER A 17 -22.27 11.99 -4.35
N ALA A 18 -21.19 12.24 -3.60
CA ALA A 18 -20.89 11.51 -2.37
C ALA A 18 -21.83 11.90 -1.21
N ALA A 19 -22.26 13.16 -1.16
CA ALA A 19 -23.15 13.68 -0.13
C ALA A 19 -24.62 13.72 -0.58
N TYR A 20 -24.86 13.91 -1.87
CA TYR A 20 -26.19 14.10 -2.45
C TYR A 20 -26.55 13.06 -3.52
N LYS A 21 -27.80 12.59 -3.51
CA LYS A 21 -28.38 11.72 -4.56
C LYS A 21 -28.73 12.51 -5.83
N ASN A 22 -28.76 13.85 -5.75
CA ASN A 22 -29.17 14.77 -6.81
C ASN A 22 -30.58 14.50 -7.35
N MET A 23 -31.48 14.02 -6.47
CA MET A 23 -32.91 13.90 -6.74
C MET A 23 -33.62 15.12 -6.14
N SER A 24 -34.64 15.64 -6.81
CA SER A 24 -35.32 16.93 -6.58
C SER A 24 -36.00 17.16 -5.22
N SER A 25 -35.77 16.30 -4.21
CA SER A 25 -36.41 16.37 -2.89
C SER A 25 -35.57 17.09 -1.84
N ARG A 26 -36.22 17.53 -0.75
CA ARG A 26 -35.60 18.24 0.38
C ARG A 26 -34.67 17.35 1.23
N GLU A 27 -34.75 16.03 1.08
CA GLU A 27 -33.93 15.02 1.77
C GLU A 27 -33.02 14.27 0.78
N ASP A 28 -32.19 15.04 0.08
CA ASP A 28 -31.35 14.54 -1.01
C ASP A 28 -30.03 13.90 -0.53
N PHE A 29 -29.88 13.57 0.76
CA PHE A 29 -28.61 13.03 1.27
C PHE A 29 -28.43 11.54 0.91
N THR A 30 -27.19 11.13 0.66
CA THR A 30 -26.85 9.70 0.61
C THR A 30 -26.97 9.10 2.01
N GLU A 31 -27.38 7.83 2.10
CA GLU A 31 -27.54 7.12 3.38
C GLU A 31 -26.24 7.14 4.20
N ARG A 32 -25.11 6.84 3.55
CA ARG A 32 -23.78 6.92 4.16
C ARG A 32 -23.43 8.30 4.70
N TYR A 33 -23.80 9.37 3.99
CA TYR A 33 -23.51 10.73 4.47
C TYR A 33 -24.41 11.11 5.65
N HIS A 34 -25.65 10.64 5.65
CA HIS A 34 -26.56 10.81 6.78
C HIS A 34 -26.08 10.06 8.03
N GLU A 35 -25.65 8.81 7.89
CA GLU A 35 -25.03 8.01 8.96
C GLU A 35 -23.76 8.69 9.50
N PHE A 36 -22.91 9.21 8.61
CA PHE A 36 -21.73 9.97 8.98
C PHE A 36 -22.08 11.24 9.77
N ALA A 37 -23.08 12.01 9.34
CA ALA A 37 -23.55 13.19 10.05
C ALA A 37 -24.08 12.85 11.45
N LYS A 38 -24.87 11.77 11.55
CA LYS A 38 -25.39 11.26 12.83
C LYS A 38 -24.27 10.80 13.76
N HIS A 39 -23.29 10.06 13.24
CA HIS A 39 -22.15 9.55 14.01
C HIS A 39 -21.31 10.67 14.62
N TYR A 40 -21.09 11.75 13.88
CA TYR A 40 -20.29 12.89 14.33
C TYR A 40 -21.12 14.00 14.99
N GLY A 41 -22.45 13.92 14.99
CA GLY A 41 -23.33 14.88 15.65
C GLY A 41 -23.35 16.27 15.02
N PHE A 42 -23.12 16.38 13.70
CA PHE A 42 -23.21 17.66 12.99
C PHE A 42 -24.45 17.72 12.10
N LYS A 43 -24.92 18.94 11.85
CA LYS A 43 -26.02 19.19 10.93
C LYS A 43 -25.50 19.40 9.50
N PRO A 44 -25.85 18.51 8.55
CA PRO A 44 -25.45 18.67 7.17
C PRO A 44 -26.28 19.76 6.50
N THR A 45 -25.63 20.67 5.76
CA THR A 45 -26.28 21.73 5.00
C THR A 45 -25.72 21.79 3.57
N ARG A 46 -26.55 22.30 2.65
CA ARG A 46 -26.21 22.48 1.23
C ARG A 46 -25.96 23.95 0.94
N ASN A 47 -25.02 24.26 0.05
CA ASN A 47 -24.85 25.63 -0.44
C ASN A 47 -26.09 26.09 -1.19
N ASN A 48 -26.44 27.37 -1.02
CA ASN A 48 -27.58 27.96 -1.71
C ASN A 48 -27.24 28.14 -3.20
N ARG A 49 -28.06 27.57 -4.09
CA ARG A 49 -27.90 27.74 -5.54
C ARG A 49 -28.03 29.24 -5.89
N GLY A 50 -26.98 29.84 -6.44
CA GLY A 50 -26.98 31.22 -6.93
C GLY A 50 -26.33 32.27 -6.02
N VAL A 51 -25.86 31.91 -4.82
CA VAL A 51 -25.13 32.83 -3.94
C VAL A 51 -23.62 32.65 -4.13
N ALA A 52 -23.05 33.34 -5.12
CA ALA A 52 -21.63 33.24 -5.47
C ALA A 52 -20.68 33.63 -4.32
N HIS A 53 -21.13 34.48 -3.39
CA HIS A 53 -20.35 34.92 -2.23
C HIS A 53 -20.01 33.78 -1.25
N GLU A 54 -20.85 32.74 -1.14
CA GLU A 54 -20.61 31.60 -0.25
C GLU A 54 -19.44 30.72 -0.73
N ASN A 55 -19.23 30.63 -2.05
CA ASN A 55 -18.12 29.85 -2.64
C ASN A 55 -16.83 30.69 -2.81
N GLY A 56 -16.95 32.01 -3.01
CA GLY A 56 -15.81 32.87 -3.37
C GLY A 56 -14.67 32.90 -2.32
N ALA A 57 -15.02 32.84 -1.02
CA ALA A 57 -14.03 32.78 0.06
C ALA A 57 -13.20 31.47 0.03
N ILE A 58 -13.83 30.36 -0.35
CA ILE A 58 -13.18 29.04 -0.45
C ILE A 58 -12.36 28.94 -1.74
N GLU A 59 -12.91 29.42 -2.86
CA GLU A 59 -12.26 29.38 -4.18
C GLU A 59 -10.98 30.22 -4.23
N SER A 60 -10.99 31.42 -3.65
CA SER A 60 -9.82 32.28 -3.56
C SER A 60 -8.71 31.63 -2.72
N ALA A 61 -9.05 31.12 -1.53
CA ALA A 61 -8.10 30.41 -0.67
C ALA A 61 -7.44 29.22 -1.40
N HIS A 62 -8.24 28.40 -2.10
CA HIS A 62 -7.76 27.29 -2.94
C HIS A 62 -6.82 27.76 -4.06
N ARG A 63 -7.16 28.86 -4.74
CA ARG A 63 -6.31 29.44 -5.80
C ARG A 63 -4.94 29.87 -5.25
N HIS A 64 -4.92 30.52 -4.09
CA HIS A 64 -3.68 30.91 -3.42
C HIS A 64 -2.83 29.71 -3.00
N ILE A 65 -3.44 28.64 -2.49
CA ILE A 65 -2.70 27.41 -2.13
C ILE A 65 -2.04 26.81 -3.37
N LYS A 66 -2.78 26.69 -4.48
CA LYS A 66 -2.23 26.17 -5.75
C LYS A 66 -1.05 27.00 -6.24
N ALA A 67 -1.17 28.33 -6.23
CA ALA A 67 -0.08 29.23 -6.62
C ALA A 67 1.16 29.05 -5.73
N GLN A 68 0.99 28.91 -4.42
CA GLN A 68 2.08 28.66 -3.47
C GLN A 68 2.78 27.32 -3.72
N ILE A 69 2.02 26.26 -4.01
CA ILE A 69 2.58 24.96 -4.36
C ILE A 69 3.41 25.07 -5.64
N THR A 70 2.89 25.72 -6.69
CA THR A 70 3.63 25.92 -7.94
C THR A 70 4.93 26.70 -7.70
N GLN A 71 4.89 27.78 -6.92
CA GLN A 71 6.07 28.56 -6.61
C GLN A 71 7.11 27.75 -5.82
N ALA A 72 6.68 26.95 -4.85
CA ALA A 72 7.57 26.12 -4.06
C ALA A 72 8.24 25.03 -4.90
N LEU A 73 7.50 24.41 -5.84
CA LEU A 73 8.06 23.45 -6.79
C LEU A 73 9.08 24.10 -7.73
N ASN A 74 8.82 25.33 -8.18
CA ASN A 74 9.77 26.08 -9.01
C ASN A 74 11.07 26.40 -8.25
N LEU A 75 10.97 26.78 -6.96
CA LEU A 75 12.15 27.05 -6.12
C LEU A 75 12.97 25.79 -5.84
N GLN A 76 12.31 24.63 -5.71
CA GLN A 76 12.99 23.34 -5.57
C GLN A 76 13.73 22.94 -6.86
N GLY A 77 13.34 23.49 -8.02
CA GLY A 77 13.94 23.21 -9.32
C GLY A 77 13.55 21.85 -9.92
N SER A 78 12.70 21.07 -9.24
CA SER A 78 12.22 19.78 -9.70
C SER A 78 10.87 19.45 -9.08
N SER A 79 10.02 18.77 -9.85
CA SER A 79 8.75 18.19 -9.40
C SER A 79 8.83 16.68 -9.17
N ASN A 80 10.04 16.10 -9.26
CA ASN A 80 10.27 14.68 -9.02
C ASN A 80 10.44 14.41 -7.53
N PHE A 81 9.64 13.48 -7.01
CA PHE A 81 9.73 12.94 -5.66
C PHE A 81 9.95 11.44 -5.75
N ASN A 82 10.71 10.84 -4.82
CA ASN A 82 11.00 9.41 -4.85
C ASN A 82 9.75 8.59 -4.51
N CYS A 83 8.87 9.14 -3.66
CA CYS A 83 7.63 8.50 -3.30
C CYS A 83 6.51 9.50 -2.99
N ARG A 84 5.28 8.99 -2.94
CA ARG A 84 4.09 9.78 -2.57
C ARG A 84 4.20 10.40 -1.17
N ALA A 85 4.85 9.70 -0.23
CA ALA A 85 5.00 10.19 1.15
C ALA A 85 5.88 11.45 1.22
N GLU A 86 6.98 11.50 0.47
CA GLU A 86 7.82 12.70 0.35
C GLU A 86 7.02 13.88 -0.22
N TYR A 87 6.25 13.65 -1.29
CA TYR A 87 5.38 14.68 -1.85
C TYR A 87 4.33 15.17 -0.84
N GLN A 88 3.69 14.25 -0.11
CA GLN A 88 2.73 14.60 0.94
C GLN A 88 3.37 15.43 2.06
N ALA A 89 4.57 15.06 2.51
CA ALA A 89 5.31 15.82 3.52
C ALA A 89 5.69 17.23 3.02
N PHE A 90 6.11 17.36 1.77
CA PHE A 90 6.38 18.66 1.15
C PHE A 90 5.13 19.57 1.15
N ILE A 91 3.98 19.03 0.74
CA ILE A 91 2.71 19.76 0.74
C ILE A 91 2.29 20.11 2.18
N GLN A 92 2.43 19.19 3.13
CA GLN A 92 2.10 19.41 4.53
C GLN A 92 2.93 20.57 5.12
N ASN A 93 4.25 20.59 4.86
CA ASN A 93 5.13 21.68 5.31
C ASN A 93 4.74 23.06 4.74
N LEU A 94 4.20 23.12 3.52
CA LEU A 94 3.67 24.37 2.95
C LEU A 94 2.39 24.81 3.65
N ILE A 95 1.49 23.86 3.90
CA ILE A 95 0.21 24.09 4.57
C ILE A 95 0.44 24.52 6.02
N ASP A 96 1.34 23.88 6.75
CA ASP A 96 1.63 24.19 8.16
C ASP A 96 2.17 25.62 8.31
N ARG A 97 3.13 26.02 7.45
CA ARG A 97 3.64 27.40 7.42
C ARG A 97 2.55 28.42 7.12
N ARG A 98 1.56 28.07 6.29
CA ARG A 98 0.42 28.93 6.01
C ARG A 98 -0.52 29.01 7.21
N ASN A 99 -0.84 27.86 7.80
CA ASN A 99 -1.76 27.74 8.93
C ASN A 99 -1.20 28.41 10.19
N GLN A 100 0.12 28.49 10.35
CA GLN A 100 0.75 29.20 11.47
C GLN A 100 0.28 30.66 11.57
N ARG A 101 0.02 31.33 10.43
CA ARG A 101 -0.43 32.73 10.40
C ARG A 101 -1.85 32.94 10.92
N VAL A 102 -2.66 31.87 10.95
CA VAL A 102 -4.06 31.90 11.40
C VAL A 102 -4.28 31.07 12.67
N HIS A 103 -3.19 30.52 13.23
CA HIS A 103 -3.23 29.60 14.36
C HIS A 103 -3.97 30.18 15.56
N ASP A 104 -3.71 31.44 15.93
CA ASP A 104 -4.31 32.05 17.12
C ASP A 104 -5.83 32.20 16.98
N LYS A 105 -6.30 32.61 15.79
CA LYS A 105 -7.74 32.71 15.49
C LYS A 105 -8.37 31.32 15.49
N PHE A 106 -7.71 30.35 14.87
CA PHE A 106 -8.16 28.97 14.85
C PHE A 106 -8.26 28.38 16.27
N ALA A 107 -7.31 28.65 17.16
CA ALA A 107 -7.33 28.16 18.54
C ALA A 107 -8.53 28.69 19.34
N LEU A 108 -9.01 29.90 19.05
CA LEU A 108 -10.23 30.44 19.64
C LEU A 108 -11.48 29.71 19.15
N GLU A 109 -11.59 29.49 17.84
CA GLU A 109 -12.71 28.77 17.22
C GLU A 109 -12.71 27.27 17.59
N GLN A 110 -11.53 26.66 17.71
CA GLN A 110 -11.36 25.25 18.04
C GLN A 110 -12.02 24.89 19.38
N ARG A 111 -12.00 25.81 20.35
CA ARG A 111 -12.65 25.65 21.67
C ARG A 111 -14.17 25.55 21.58
N GLN A 112 -14.77 25.99 20.47
CA GLN A 112 -16.21 25.94 20.22
C GLN A 112 -16.63 24.65 19.48
N LEU A 113 -15.68 23.80 19.08
CA LEU A 113 -15.99 22.54 18.40
C LEU A 113 -16.50 21.50 19.39
N GLN A 114 -17.41 20.65 18.91
CA GLN A 114 -17.86 19.47 19.63
C GLN A 114 -16.72 18.45 19.72
N ALA A 115 -16.76 17.63 20.78
CA ALA A 115 -15.81 16.54 20.94
C ALA A 115 -15.93 15.51 19.80
N LEU A 116 -14.82 14.86 19.48
CA LEU A 116 -14.84 13.73 18.54
C LEU A 116 -15.52 12.52 19.20
N PRO A 117 -16.28 11.71 18.44
CA PRO A 117 -16.77 10.43 18.93
C PRO A 117 -15.61 9.53 19.39
N ALA A 118 -15.87 8.69 20.39
CA ALA A 118 -14.86 7.77 20.95
C ALA A 118 -14.26 6.84 19.89
N TYR A 119 -15.08 6.43 18.92
CA TYR A 119 -14.66 5.58 17.81
C TYR A 119 -14.84 6.32 16.47
N PRO A 120 -13.86 6.25 15.56
CA PRO A 120 -14.01 6.83 14.24
C PRO A 120 -15.06 6.06 13.43
N SER A 121 -15.77 6.77 12.54
CA SER A 121 -16.64 6.12 11.56
C SER A 121 -15.81 5.30 10.56
N ASP A 122 -16.37 4.19 10.11
CA ASP A 122 -15.78 3.35 9.07
C ASP A 122 -15.68 4.14 7.75
N ASN A 123 -14.45 4.40 7.32
CA ASN A 123 -14.16 5.17 6.11
C ASN A 123 -13.78 4.29 4.91
N TYR A 124 -14.20 3.02 4.94
CA TYR A 124 -13.91 2.05 3.88
C TYR A 124 -15.19 1.57 3.19
N SER A 125 -15.02 1.03 1.99
CA SER A 125 -16.07 0.26 1.32
C SER A 125 -15.67 -1.20 1.22
N GLU A 126 -16.64 -2.09 1.44
CA GLU A 126 -16.42 -3.54 1.41
C GLU A 126 -16.76 -4.11 0.04
N HIS A 127 -15.88 -5.00 -0.45
CA HIS A 127 -16.06 -5.72 -1.71
C HIS A 127 -15.60 -7.17 -1.52
N TYR A 128 -16.43 -8.13 -1.89
CA TYR A 128 -15.98 -9.51 -1.95
C TYR A 128 -15.27 -9.78 -3.28
N VAL A 129 -14.07 -10.34 -3.23
CA VAL A 129 -13.25 -10.65 -4.41
C VAL A 129 -12.75 -12.08 -4.34
N SER A 130 -12.77 -12.78 -5.47
CA SER A 130 -12.21 -14.14 -5.57
C SER A 130 -10.80 -14.09 -6.12
N VAL A 131 -9.90 -14.88 -5.53
CA VAL A 131 -8.51 -14.98 -6.00
C VAL A 131 -8.43 -15.92 -7.20
N SER A 132 -7.91 -15.42 -8.32
CA SER A 132 -7.74 -16.17 -9.56
C SER A 132 -6.63 -17.23 -9.44
N ARG A 133 -6.58 -18.16 -10.40
CA ARG A 133 -5.50 -19.15 -10.52
C ARG A 133 -4.12 -18.55 -10.77
N THR A 134 -4.06 -17.31 -11.27
CA THR A 134 -2.81 -16.57 -11.47
C THR A 134 -2.44 -15.72 -10.25
N SER A 135 -3.06 -15.98 -9.09
CA SER A 135 -2.79 -15.26 -7.84
C SER A 135 -3.11 -13.76 -7.91
N THR A 136 -4.21 -13.42 -8.57
CA THR A 136 -4.64 -12.02 -8.74
C THR A 136 -6.09 -11.81 -8.32
N ILE A 137 -6.39 -10.59 -7.90
CA ILE A 137 -7.74 -10.08 -7.68
C ILE A 137 -7.98 -8.86 -8.57
N SER A 138 -9.24 -8.62 -8.94
CA SER A 138 -9.63 -7.41 -9.67
C SER A 138 -10.58 -6.57 -8.83
N LEU A 139 -10.19 -5.32 -8.57
CA LEU A 139 -10.96 -4.40 -7.73
C LEU A 139 -10.93 -3.01 -8.33
N LYS A 140 -12.11 -2.40 -8.53
CA LYS A 140 -12.25 -1.03 -9.09
C LYS A 140 -11.40 -0.80 -10.36
N ARG A 141 -11.41 -1.77 -11.29
CA ARG A 141 -10.65 -1.77 -12.57
C ARG A 141 -9.12 -1.87 -12.44
N VAL A 142 -8.62 -2.19 -11.24
CA VAL A 142 -7.21 -2.47 -11.00
C VAL A 142 -7.02 -3.95 -10.70
N THR A 143 -6.01 -4.56 -11.31
CA THR A 143 -5.58 -5.93 -10.99
C THR A 143 -4.47 -5.88 -9.98
N TYR A 144 -4.65 -6.54 -8.84
CA TYR A 144 -3.64 -6.68 -7.79
C TYR A 144 -3.16 -8.13 -7.73
N THR A 145 -1.85 -8.35 -7.61
CA THR A 145 -1.31 -9.66 -7.20
C THR A 145 -1.50 -9.87 -5.70
N VAL A 146 -1.78 -11.11 -5.30
CA VAL A 146 -1.88 -11.54 -3.90
C VAL A 146 -1.05 -12.81 -3.70
N PRO A 147 -0.65 -13.19 -2.46
CA PRO A 147 0.12 -14.41 -2.21
C PRO A 147 -0.53 -15.68 -2.78
N SER A 148 0.26 -16.55 -3.41
CA SER A 148 -0.23 -17.78 -4.08
C SER A 148 -0.96 -18.76 -3.17
N ARG A 149 -0.71 -18.71 -1.85
CA ARG A 149 -1.46 -19.49 -0.86
C ARG A 149 -2.96 -19.12 -0.78
N LEU A 150 -3.35 -17.95 -1.29
CA LEU A 150 -4.73 -17.47 -1.26
C LEU A 150 -5.54 -17.89 -2.50
N ILE A 151 -4.93 -18.56 -3.49
CA ILE A 151 -5.61 -18.99 -4.71
C ILE A 151 -6.85 -19.85 -4.39
N GLY A 152 -7.96 -19.56 -5.05
CA GLY A 152 -9.23 -20.28 -4.86
C GLY A 152 -10.09 -19.78 -3.71
N ASN A 153 -9.56 -18.93 -2.83
CA ASN A 153 -10.33 -18.34 -1.74
C ASN A 153 -11.08 -17.08 -2.17
N ARG A 154 -12.16 -16.77 -1.44
CA ARG A 154 -12.91 -15.51 -1.54
C ARG A 154 -12.52 -14.62 -0.36
N LEU A 155 -12.05 -13.42 -0.65
CA LEU A 155 -11.56 -12.45 0.32
C LEU A 155 -12.54 -11.28 0.46
N LEU A 156 -12.61 -10.72 1.67
CA LEU A 156 -13.25 -9.44 1.92
C LEU A 156 -12.22 -8.32 1.76
N ALA A 157 -12.40 -7.46 0.76
CA ALA A 157 -11.56 -6.30 0.53
C ALA A 157 -12.20 -5.05 1.15
N ARG A 158 -11.56 -4.52 2.19
CA ARG A 158 -11.86 -3.20 2.77
C ARG A 158 -11.04 -2.15 2.04
N VAL A 159 -11.71 -1.33 1.24
CA VAL A 159 -11.08 -0.32 0.37
C VAL A 159 -11.13 1.03 1.06
N TYR A 160 -9.96 1.50 1.51
CA TYR A 160 -9.73 2.83 2.05
C TYR A 160 -9.28 3.78 0.95
N ASP A 161 -9.04 5.05 1.29
CA ASP A 161 -8.56 6.05 0.33
C ASP A 161 -7.15 5.74 -0.21
N GLN A 162 -6.26 5.21 0.62
CA GLN A 162 -4.84 5.00 0.25
C GLN A 162 -4.42 3.53 0.24
N ARG A 163 -5.23 2.64 0.84
CA ARG A 163 -4.90 1.23 1.02
C ARG A 163 -6.11 0.33 0.80
N ILE A 164 -5.84 -0.95 0.56
CA ILE A 164 -6.82 -2.02 0.50
C ILE A 164 -6.37 -3.09 1.48
N ALA A 165 -7.19 -3.37 2.49
CA ALA A 165 -6.95 -4.46 3.42
C ALA A 165 -7.78 -5.67 2.98
N LEU A 166 -7.13 -6.82 2.78
CA LEU A 166 -7.76 -8.08 2.41
C LEU A 166 -7.89 -8.97 3.64
N TYR A 167 -9.09 -9.50 3.84
CA TYR A 167 -9.41 -10.40 4.94
C TYR A 167 -9.86 -11.76 4.41
N LEU A 168 -9.42 -12.82 5.09
CA LEU A 168 -9.95 -14.18 4.95
C LEU A 168 -10.65 -14.53 6.27
N GLY A 169 -12.00 -14.51 6.26
CA GLY A 169 -12.76 -14.55 7.50
C GLY A 169 -12.50 -13.30 8.35
N MET A 170 -11.98 -13.50 9.57
CA MET A 170 -11.69 -12.41 10.52
C MET A 170 -10.22 -11.94 10.50
N GLU A 171 -9.34 -12.66 9.80
CA GLU A 171 -7.90 -12.37 9.78
C GLU A 171 -7.53 -11.47 8.59
N GLN A 172 -6.76 -10.41 8.86
CA GLN A 172 -6.17 -9.59 7.80
C GLN A 172 -4.97 -10.32 7.19
N VAL A 173 -5.10 -10.76 5.94
CA VAL A 173 -4.07 -11.58 5.28
C VAL A 173 -3.07 -10.76 4.46
N LEU A 174 -3.46 -9.58 3.99
CA LEU A 174 -2.63 -8.73 3.15
C LEU A 174 -3.11 -7.28 3.18
N GLU A 175 -2.17 -6.34 3.13
CA GLU A 175 -2.44 -4.94 2.86
C GLU A 175 -1.78 -4.54 1.53
N LEU A 176 -2.50 -3.79 0.71
CA LEU A 176 -2.07 -3.33 -0.61
C LEU A 176 -2.21 -1.81 -0.70
N GLU A 177 -1.31 -1.13 -1.40
CA GLU A 177 -1.51 0.27 -1.76
C GLU A 177 -2.64 0.39 -2.78
N ARG A 178 -3.57 1.33 -2.56
CA ARG A 178 -4.66 1.56 -3.50
C ARG A 178 -4.19 2.39 -4.69
N LEU A 179 -4.25 1.81 -5.88
CA LEU A 179 -4.04 2.55 -7.12
C LEU A 179 -5.34 3.11 -7.69
N TYR A 180 -5.20 4.27 -8.34
CA TYR A 180 -6.28 4.94 -9.05
C TYR A 180 -6.03 4.87 -10.55
N THR A 181 -7.05 4.50 -11.32
CA THR A 181 -6.94 4.51 -12.78
C THR A 181 -6.99 5.94 -13.29
N ARG A 182 -5.98 6.36 -14.05
CA ARG A 182 -5.87 7.73 -14.59
C ARG A 182 -6.99 8.08 -15.59
N ASN A 183 -7.50 7.08 -16.32
CA ASN A 183 -8.53 7.24 -17.35
C ASN A 183 -9.78 6.38 -17.02
N LYS A 184 -10.98 6.91 -17.32
CA LYS A 184 -12.27 6.21 -17.10
C LYS A 184 -12.35 4.85 -17.82
N THR A 185 -11.63 4.68 -18.92
CA THR A 185 -11.56 3.44 -19.71
C THR A 185 -10.34 2.58 -19.39
N GLY A 186 -9.32 3.14 -18.71
CA GLY A 186 -8.09 2.43 -18.40
C GLY A 186 -8.27 1.28 -17.42
N ARG A 187 -7.35 0.31 -17.47
CA ARG A 187 -7.10 -0.67 -16.42
C ARG A 187 -5.70 -0.41 -15.88
N ALA A 188 -5.53 -0.46 -14.57
CA ALA A 188 -4.21 -0.39 -13.95
C ALA A 188 -3.84 -1.76 -13.35
N ARG A 189 -2.56 -1.93 -13.06
CA ARG A 189 -2.02 -3.15 -12.47
C ARG A 189 -1.11 -2.76 -11.31
N SER A 190 -1.22 -3.48 -10.21
CA SER A 190 -0.31 -3.43 -9.07
C SER A 190 0.23 -4.83 -8.89
N VAL A 191 1.46 -5.03 -9.35
CA VAL A 191 2.12 -6.33 -9.36
C VAL A 191 3.29 -6.28 -8.41
N ASN A 192 3.30 -7.21 -7.46
CA ASN A 192 4.42 -7.47 -6.58
C ASN A 192 4.84 -8.91 -6.81
N TYR A 193 6.01 -9.12 -7.41
CA TYR A 193 6.49 -10.44 -7.75
C TYR A 193 6.66 -11.34 -6.53
N ARG A 194 6.94 -10.77 -5.35
CA ARG A 194 7.05 -11.50 -4.07
C ARG A 194 5.79 -12.30 -3.75
N HIS A 195 4.63 -11.86 -4.24
CA HIS A 195 3.36 -12.57 -4.04
C HIS A 195 3.23 -13.87 -4.86
N ILE A 196 3.95 -13.96 -5.98
CA ILE A 196 3.78 -15.04 -6.95
C ILE A 196 5.05 -15.87 -7.17
N ILE A 197 6.19 -15.40 -6.65
CA ILE A 197 7.50 -15.97 -6.97
C ILE A 197 7.63 -17.43 -6.50
N ASP A 198 7.03 -17.79 -5.36
CA ASP A 198 7.00 -19.18 -4.88
C ASP A 198 6.28 -20.13 -5.84
N ALA A 199 5.21 -19.66 -6.48
CA ALA A 199 4.47 -20.45 -7.47
C ALA A 199 5.23 -20.51 -8.80
N LEU A 200 5.83 -19.40 -9.24
CA LEU A 200 6.67 -19.36 -10.44
C LEU A 200 7.91 -20.24 -10.31
N ASN A 201 8.54 -20.28 -9.14
CA ASN A 201 9.71 -21.12 -8.89
C ASN A 201 9.42 -22.62 -9.08
N LYS A 202 8.17 -23.05 -8.86
CA LYS A 202 7.72 -24.43 -9.15
C LYS A 202 7.42 -24.66 -10.63
N LYS A 203 7.04 -23.61 -11.37
CA LYS A 203 6.69 -23.68 -12.80
C LYS A 203 7.25 -22.46 -13.56
N PRO A 204 8.57 -22.40 -13.84
CA PRO A 204 9.21 -21.20 -14.38
C PRO A 204 8.66 -20.75 -15.73
N LEU A 205 8.28 -21.68 -16.61
CA LEU A 205 7.69 -21.35 -17.93
C LEU A 205 6.40 -20.51 -17.82
N ALA A 206 5.69 -20.56 -16.68
CA ALA A 206 4.50 -19.73 -16.47
C ALA A 206 4.81 -18.23 -16.49
N PHE A 207 6.06 -17.83 -16.21
CA PHE A 207 6.52 -16.44 -16.33
C PHE A 207 6.38 -15.94 -17.77
N ARG A 208 6.85 -16.71 -18.76
CA ARG A 208 6.88 -16.30 -20.17
C ARG A 208 5.49 -16.03 -20.74
N HIS A 209 4.52 -16.85 -20.36
CA HIS A 209 3.15 -16.77 -20.83
C HIS A 209 2.24 -15.89 -19.95
N SER A 210 2.79 -15.28 -18.89
CA SER A 210 2.04 -14.40 -18.02
C SER A 210 1.71 -13.08 -18.71
N LYS A 211 0.45 -12.66 -18.66
CA LYS A 211 0.04 -11.30 -19.10
C LYS A 211 0.67 -10.19 -18.26
N LEU A 212 1.22 -10.53 -17.09
CA LEU A 212 1.88 -9.64 -16.15
C LEU A 212 3.41 -9.72 -16.25
N ARG A 213 3.99 -10.49 -17.19
CA ARG A 213 5.43 -10.76 -17.27
C ARG A 213 6.30 -9.51 -17.05
N ASP A 214 6.03 -8.45 -17.80
CA ASP A 214 6.83 -7.23 -17.73
C ASP A 214 6.63 -6.46 -16.42
N ASP A 215 5.46 -6.63 -15.77
CA ASP A 215 5.13 -6.04 -14.47
C ASP A 215 5.71 -6.87 -13.29
N ILE A 216 6.13 -8.12 -13.53
CA ILE A 216 6.76 -9.00 -12.51
C ILE A 216 8.22 -8.61 -12.31
N LEU A 217 8.87 -8.04 -13.33
CA LEU A 217 10.25 -7.58 -13.23
C LEU A 217 10.28 -6.27 -12.44
N PRO A 218 10.94 -6.21 -11.27
CA PRO A 218 10.75 -5.12 -10.32
C PRO A 218 11.31 -3.78 -10.80
N ASN A 219 12.33 -3.79 -11.66
CA ASN A 219 12.95 -2.58 -12.19
C ASN A 219 13.57 -2.84 -13.58
N ASP A 220 14.14 -1.80 -14.16
CA ASP A 220 14.71 -1.85 -15.52
C ASP A 220 15.98 -2.71 -15.60
N ASN A 221 16.74 -2.86 -14.50
CA ASN A 221 17.89 -3.77 -14.44
C ASN A 221 17.45 -5.23 -14.65
N TYR A 222 16.40 -5.67 -13.95
CA TYR A 222 15.84 -7.02 -14.18
C TYR A 222 15.24 -7.19 -15.58
N LYS A 223 14.71 -6.13 -16.20
CA LYS A 223 14.27 -6.17 -17.61
C LYS A 223 15.44 -6.36 -18.57
N SER A 224 16.54 -5.65 -18.35
CA SER A 224 17.77 -5.83 -19.12
C SER A 224 18.36 -7.24 -18.96
N ILE A 225 18.37 -7.77 -17.73
CA ILE A 225 18.79 -9.16 -17.48
C ILE A 225 17.88 -10.13 -18.24
N TRP A 226 16.56 -9.96 -18.16
CA TRP A 226 15.59 -10.79 -18.88
C TRP A 226 15.84 -10.79 -20.39
N HIS A 227 15.99 -9.61 -21.01
CA HIS A 227 16.25 -9.51 -22.44
C HIS A 227 17.55 -10.23 -22.82
N TYR A 228 18.63 -10.04 -22.06
CA TYR A 228 19.89 -10.73 -22.33
C TYR A 228 19.75 -12.25 -22.27
N VAL A 229 19.06 -12.80 -21.26
CA VAL A 229 18.92 -14.26 -21.13
C VAL A 229 17.91 -14.87 -22.10
N ASP A 230 16.83 -14.17 -22.48
CA ASP A 230 15.86 -14.62 -23.50
C ASP A 230 16.49 -14.66 -24.90
N ASP A 231 17.48 -13.78 -25.17
CA ASP A 231 18.23 -13.76 -26.43
C ASP A 231 19.38 -14.79 -26.45
N SER A 232 19.98 -15.07 -25.30
CA SER A 232 21.22 -15.88 -25.22
C SER A 232 21.01 -17.36 -24.87
N LEU A 233 19.88 -17.70 -24.23
CA LEU A 233 19.59 -19.05 -23.73
C LEU A 233 18.34 -19.63 -24.38
N SER A 234 18.12 -20.93 -24.19
CA SER A 234 16.83 -21.53 -24.55
C SER A 234 15.69 -20.96 -23.70
N ALA A 235 14.46 -21.03 -24.21
CA ALA A 235 13.29 -20.46 -23.52
C ALA A 235 13.11 -21.01 -22.09
N ASP A 236 13.39 -22.30 -21.88
CA ASP A 236 13.26 -22.95 -20.58
C ASP A 236 14.36 -22.48 -19.61
N GLU A 237 15.60 -22.38 -20.08
CA GLU A 237 16.74 -21.91 -19.30
C GLU A 237 16.61 -20.43 -18.93
N ALA A 238 16.19 -19.57 -19.87
CA ALA A 238 15.95 -18.15 -19.62
C ALA A 238 14.87 -17.96 -18.54
N CYS A 239 13.75 -18.68 -18.65
CA CYS A 239 12.67 -18.63 -17.67
C CYS A 239 13.12 -19.14 -16.30
N TYR A 240 13.84 -20.26 -16.27
CA TYR A 240 14.41 -20.81 -15.05
C TYR A 240 15.35 -19.79 -14.39
N TYR A 241 16.26 -19.19 -15.17
CA TYR A 241 17.25 -18.24 -14.67
C TYR A 241 16.59 -17.02 -14.03
N ILE A 242 15.71 -16.32 -14.74
CA ILE A 242 15.10 -15.09 -14.22
C ILE A 242 14.21 -15.36 -13.00
N VAL A 243 13.46 -16.47 -13.00
CA VAL A 243 12.59 -16.83 -11.89
C VAL A 243 13.42 -17.23 -10.67
N LYS A 244 14.52 -17.99 -10.86
CA LYS A 244 15.42 -18.32 -9.74
C LYS A 244 16.12 -17.08 -9.20
N LEU A 245 16.53 -16.16 -10.06
CA LEU A 245 17.15 -14.92 -9.65
C LEU A 245 16.19 -14.08 -8.77
N LEU A 246 14.95 -13.90 -9.22
CA LEU A 246 13.90 -13.22 -8.44
C LEU A 246 13.57 -13.97 -7.14
N TYR A 247 13.59 -15.30 -7.16
CA TYR A 247 13.38 -16.11 -5.96
C TYR A 247 14.49 -15.89 -4.92
N LEU A 248 15.76 -15.85 -5.35
CA LEU A 248 16.89 -15.54 -4.47
C LEU A 248 16.81 -14.11 -3.93
N ALA A 249 16.48 -13.14 -4.79
CA ALA A 249 16.25 -11.75 -4.40
C ALA A 249 15.17 -11.65 -3.31
N HIS A 250 14.05 -12.36 -3.47
CA HIS A 250 12.99 -12.38 -2.47
C HIS A 250 13.42 -13.02 -1.15
N ARG A 251 14.11 -14.16 -1.20
CA ARG A 251 14.44 -14.96 -0.01
C ARG A 251 15.55 -14.36 0.85
N HIS A 252 16.46 -13.60 0.24
CA HIS A 252 17.63 -13.01 0.90
C HIS A 252 17.61 -11.48 0.96
N ASP A 253 16.51 -10.85 0.50
CA ASP A 253 16.33 -9.40 0.46
C ASP A 253 17.51 -8.64 -0.17
N CYS A 254 18.03 -9.19 -1.27
CA CYS A 254 19.26 -8.72 -1.93
C CYS A 254 19.02 -8.21 -3.36
N GLU A 255 17.79 -7.76 -3.65
CA GLU A 255 17.32 -7.42 -5.01
C GLU A 255 18.29 -6.53 -5.79
N HIS A 256 18.76 -5.43 -5.19
CA HIS A 256 19.64 -4.45 -5.85
C HIS A 256 21.12 -4.90 -5.95
N SER A 257 21.62 -5.61 -4.94
CA SER A 257 23.00 -6.14 -5.00
C SER A 257 23.12 -7.28 -6.01
N LEU A 258 22.07 -8.10 -6.11
CA LEU A 258 22.01 -9.25 -7.01
C LEU A 258 21.94 -8.82 -8.48
N GLU A 259 21.06 -7.87 -8.82
CA GLU A 259 20.98 -7.36 -10.20
C GLU A 259 22.28 -6.69 -10.64
N THR A 260 22.93 -5.94 -9.75
CA THR A 260 24.17 -5.23 -10.06
C THR A 260 25.28 -6.23 -10.36
N TYR A 261 25.38 -7.30 -9.57
CA TYR A 261 26.34 -8.37 -9.80
C TYR A 261 26.11 -9.08 -11.14
N VAL A 262 24.86 -9.42 -11.45
CA VAL A 262 24.52 -10.09 -12.71
C VAL A 262 24.80 -9.20 -13.92
N LEU A 263 24.42 -7.91 -13.85
CA LEU A 263 24.68 -6.96 -14.93
C LEU A 263 26.19 -6.71 -15.15
N GLU A 264 27.00 -6.71 -14.09
CA GLU A 264 28.46 -6.65 -14.23
C GLU A 264 29.00 -7.89 -14.96
N GLY A 265 28.55 -9.09 -14.58
CA GLY A 265 28.92 -10.32 -15.29
C GLY A 265 28.53 -10.29 -16.77
N ILE A 266 27.30 -9.84 -17.07
CA ILE A 266 26.83 -9.67 -18.46
C ILE A 266 27.73 -8.71 -19.25
N ARG A 267 28.15 -7.58 -18.66
CA ARG A 267 29.09 -6.63 -19.28
C ARG A 267 30.45 -7.27 -19.57
N GLN A 268 30.90 -8.17 -18.70
CA GLN A 268 32.12 -8.95 -18.88
C GLN A 268 31.93 -10.16 -19.81
N ARG A 269 30.78 -10.28 -20.49
CA ARG A 269 30.38 -11.41 -21.35
C ARG A 269 30.36 -12.76 -20.64
N GLN A 270 30.19 -12.75 -19.31
CA GLN A 270 30.09 -13.94 -18.49
C GLN A 270 28.84 -13.86 -17.63
N LEU A 271 27.76 -14.52 -18.06
CA LEU A 271 26.55 -14.63 -17.26
C LEU A 271 26.84 -15.42 -15.98
N PRO A 272 26.70 -14.82 -14.78
CA PRO A 272 26.93 -15.55 -13.54
C PRO A 272 25.91 -16.68 -13.41
N THR A 273 26.36 -17.86 -12.99
CA THR A 273 25.45 -18.99 -12.75
C THR A 273 24.63 -18.74 -11.49
N ILE A 274 23.45 -19.37 -11.41
CA ILE A 274 22.60 -19.29 -10.21
C ILE A 274 23.35 -19.76 -8.96
N ARG A 275 24.24 -20.76 -9.07
CA ARG A 275 25.09 -21.23 -7.97
C ARG A 275 26.05 -20.15 -7.45
N GLN A 276 26.69 -19.39 -8.35
CA GLN A 276 27.57 -18.28 -7.96
C GLN A 276 26.77 -17.17 -7.26
N CYS A 277 25.54 -16.91 -7.70
CA CYS A 277 24.63 -15.99 -7.02
C CYS A 277 24.26 -16.52 -5.63
N GLU A 278 23.96 -17.82 -5.50
CA GLU A 278 23.67 -18.47 -4.22
C GLU A 278 24.85 -18.37 -3.25
N GLU A 279 26.06 -18.77 -3.66
CA GLU A 279 27.26 -18.71 -2.82
C GLU A 279 27.58 -17.30 -2.31
N ARG A 280 27.31 -16.29 -3.14
CA ARG A 280 27.63 -14.89 -2.81
C ARG A 280 26.58 -14.23 -1.92
N PHE A 281 25.30 -14.57 -2.08
CA PHE A 281 24.19 -13.85 -1.45
C PHE A 281 23.41 -14.67 -0.41
N ILE A 282 23.56 -15.99 -0.39
CA ILE A 282 23.12 -16.79 0.76
C ILE A 282 24.07 -16.49 1.90
N ARG A 283 23.65 -15.61 2.81
CA ARG A 283 24.24 -15.58 4.15
C ARG A 283 23.97 -16.95 4.77
N ILE A 284 25.01 -17.76 4.92
CA ILE A 284 24.98 -18.88 5.85
C ILE A 284 24.62 -18.25 7.19
N ILE A 285 23.40 -18.49 7.66
CA ILE A 285 23.02 -18.14 9.03
C ILE A 285 24.08 -18.83 9.88
N ALA A 286 24.93 -18.03 10.53
CA ALA A 286 25.95 -18.53 11.44
C ALA A 286 25.27 -19.56 12.35
N MET A 287 25.92 -20.71 12.51
CA MET A 287 25.41 -21.87 13.24
C MET A 287 24.53 -21.43 14.41
N PRO A 288 23.34 -22.02 14.62
CA PRO A 288 22.54 -21.73 15.80
C PRO A 288 23.47 -21.78 17.01
N PRO A 289 23.40 -20.80 17.95
CA PRO A 289 24.33 -20.76 19.06
C PRO A 289 24.36 -22.15 19.69
N SER A 290 25.56 -22.65 20.00
CA SER A 290 25.71 -23.89 20.74
C SER A 290 25.06 -23.70 22.11
N ILE A 291 23.76 -24.01 22.20
CA ILE A 291 23.04 -24.03 23.46
C ILE A 291 23.59 -25.25 24.20
N ALA A 292 24.56 -25.02 25.08
CA ALA A 292 24.94 -25.99 26.09
C ALA A 292 23.77 -26.10 27.06
N ILE A 293 22.81 -26.97 26.75
CA ILE A 293 21.74 -27.34 27.66
C ILE A 293 22.43 -28.04 28.84
N LYS A 294 22.63 -27.34 29.95
CA LYS A 294 22.90 -28.00 31.22
C LYS A 294 21.64 -28.75 31.61
N GLN A 295 21.60 -30.04 31.29
CA GLN A 295 20.62 -30.94 31.85
C GLN A 295 20.77 -30.87 33.38
N HIS A 296 19.69 -30.51 34.08
CA HIS A 296 19.66 -30.51 35.54
C HIS A 296 19.95 -31.91 36.07
N SER A 297 20.50 -32.00 37.27
CA SER A 297 20.80 -33.30 37.86
C SER A 297 19.49 -34.06 38.06
N LEU A 298 19.46 -35.36 37.74
CA LEU A 298 18.28 -36.19 38.03
C LEU A 298 17.96 -36.23 39.54
N GLN A 299 18.92 -35.86 40.39
CA GLN A 299 18.73 -35.70 41.83
C GLN A 299 17.81 -34.52 42.20
N ASP A 300 17.68 -33.51 41.34
CA ASP A 300 16.79 -32.37 41.56
C ASP A 300 15.31 -32.82 41.52
N TYR A 301 15.00 -33.88 40.76
CA TYR A 301 13.69 -34.52 40.77
C TYR A 301 13.45 -35.37 42.02
N SER A 302 14.50 -35.88 42.66
CA SER A 302 14.39 -36.64 43.92
C SER A 302 13.85 -35.78 45.07
N GLN A 303 13.98 -34.46 45.00
CA GLN A 303 13.38 -33.54 45.98
C GLN A 303 11.89 -33.30 45.76
N LEU A 304 11.37 -33.56 44.54
CA LEU A 304 9.94 -33.49 44.22
C LEU A 304 9.20 -34.77 44.62
N PHE A 305 9.90 -35.91 44.67
CA PHE A 305 9.41 -37.12 45.30
C PHE A 305 9.73 -37.06 46.79
N GLY A 306 8.89 -36.33 47.54
CA GLY A 306 9.02 -36.15 48.97
C GLY A 306 9.36 -37.45 49.69
N ALA A 307 10.21 -37.30 50.71
CA ALA A 307 10.58 -38.34 51.67
C ALA A 307 9.33 -39.06 52.22
N HIS A 308 8.95 -40.12 51.53
CA HIS A 308 8.14 -41.20 52.04
C HIS A 308 8.85 -42.48 51.62
N HIS A 309 9.76 -42.95 52.46
CA HIS A 309 9.61 -44.24 53.10
C HIS A 309 10.59 -44.35 54.27
N ALA A 310 10.04 -44.86 55.38
CA ALA A 310 10.59 -45.11 56.71
C ALA A 310 12.03 -45.64 56.78
#